data_AF-A0A4Y7J859-F1
#
_entry.id   AF-A0A4Y7J859-F1
#
_cell.length_a   1.000
_cell.length_b   1.000
_cell.length_c   1.000
_cell.angle_alpha   90.00
_cell.angle_beta   90.00
_cell.angle_gamma   90.00
#
_symmetry.space_group_name_H-M   'P 1'
#
loop_
_entity.id
_entity.type
_entity.pdbx_description
1 polymer ?
#
loop_
_entity_poly.entity_id
_entity_poly.type
_entity_poly.pdbx_seq_one_letter_code
_entity_poly.pdbx_strand_id
1 'polypeptide(L)'
;MDMQKKNLGDESRPEFGHANFVRTNPKSARFRVKKFHHIEFWCGNAINSAQRFSFGLGMPIVAKSDLTTGNMVHVSYLLQSGDLNLVFTAPYSPSIGENAIGTTTASIPTFNHCAARSFSASHGFGVRATAIEVDDAESAFNTSISYGAKASSPPMEIGNGVFISEVELYGDVVLRYISFKNSSSNMVFLPSFKDDIRGNSQSGLNSVALANNEESVLLNITEPVYGTERKSQANNISRDNSEGWMYGERCEGNTVQKGGCRGFGKGNFPALFKSIEEYEKTFDP
;
A
#
# COMPACT_ATOMS: atom_id res chain seq x y z
N MET A 1 1.85 67.66 1.07
CA MET A 1 2.70 66.77 0.24
C MET A 1 2.10 65.39 0.34
N ASP A 2 1.30 65.05 -0.67
CA ASP A 2 0.60 63.77 -0.77
C ASP A 2 1.58 62.64 -1.07
N MET A 3 1.57 61.59 -0.24
CA MET A 3 2.10 60.29 -0.61
C MET A 3 0.95 59.30 -0.68
N GLN A 4 0.56 58.98 -1.91
CA GLN A 4 -0.44 57.97 -2.24
C GLN A 4 0.02 56.59 -1.76
N LYS A 5 -0.81 55.95 -0.92
CA LYS A 5 -0.73 54.51 -0.67
C LYS A 5 -1.18 53.75 -1.92
N LYS A 6 -0.26 53.06 -2.60
CA LYS A 6 -0.63 52.03 -3.60
C LYS A 6 -0.75 50.68 -2.90
N ASN A 7 -2.00 50.24 -2.74
CA ASN A 7 -2.36 48.85 -2.54
C ASN A 7 -2.04 48.08 -3.82
N LEU A 8 -1.17 47.09 -3.75
CA LEU A 8 -1.04 46.04 -4.76
C LEU A 8 -0.90 44.72 -4.00
N GLY A 9 -2.00 43.99 -3.94
CA GLY A 9 -2.01 42.60 -3.52
C GLY A 9 -1.39 41.73 -4.59
N ASP A 10 -0.43 40.92 -4.21
CA ASP A 10 -0.10 39.66 -4.89
C ASP A 10 0.71 38.81 -3.90
N GLU A 11 0.09 37.79 -3.31
CA GLU A 11 0.75 36.81 -2.44
C GLU A 11 1.63 35.88 -3.28
N SER A 12 2.79 36.39 -3.73
CA SER A 12 3.83 35.56 -4.33
C SER A 12 4.65 34.90 -3.23
N ARG A 13 4.42 33.60 -3.00
CA ARG A 13 5.26 32.78 -2.12
C ARG A 13 6.66 32.64 -2.74
N PRO A 14 7.75 32.90 -2.00
CA PRO A 14 9.10 32.72 -2.52
C PRO A 14 9.44 31.23 -2.56
N GLU A 15 9.77 30.71 -3.74
CA GLU A 15 10.34 29.37 -3.90
C GLU A 15 11.85 29.40 -3.63
N PHE A 16 12.34 28.37 -2.93
CA PHE A 16 13.68 28.25 -2.35
C PHE A 16 14.81 28.64 -3.32
N GLY A 17 15.46 29.76 -3.02
CA GLY A 17 16.70 30.26 -3.62
C GLY A 17 17.36 31.25 -2.66
N HIS A 18 18.68 31.44 -2.78
CA HIS A 18 19.43 32.48 -2.05
C HIS A 18 18.61 33.78 -1.97
N ALA A 19 18.54 34.44 -0.81
CA ALA A 19 17.49 35.41 -0.44
C ALA A 19 17.21 36.56 -1.42
N ASN A 20 18.08 36.81 -2.39
CA ASN A 20 17.95 37.85 -3.42
C ASN A 20 17.90 37.31 -4.87
N PHE A 21 17.81 35.99 -5.06
CA PHE A 21 17.81 35.36 -6.37
C PHE A 21 16.38 34.94 -6.75
N VAL A 22 15.67 35.83 -7.45
CA VAL A 22 14.38 35.54 -8.05
C VAL A 22 14.60 35.14 -9.51
N ARG A 23 14.25 33.90 -9.88
CA ARG A 23 14.23 33.48 -11.29
C ARG A 23 13.07 34.16 -12.00
N THR A 24 13.30 34.65 -13.23
CA THR A 24 12.22 35.14 -14.08
C THR A 24 11.27 34.00 -14.41
N ASN A 25 9.99 34.13 -14.06
CA ASN A 25 8.96 33.15 -14.39
C ASN A 25 8.21 33.57 -15.67
N PRO A 26 8.48 32.96 -16.83
CA PRO A 26 7.79 33.29 -18.08
C PRO A 26 6.35 32.77 -18.13
N LYS A 27 5.89 32.01 -17.11
CA LYS A 27 4.57 31.36 -17.06
C LYS A 27 4.25 30.54 -18.32
N SER A 28 5.25 29.84 -18.84
CA SER A 28 5.19 29.10 -20.10
C SER A 28 4.59 27.68 -19.99
N ALA A 29 3.69 27.46 -19.03
CA ALA A 29 3.01 26.17 -18.88
C ALA A 29 2.11 25.92 -20.11
N ARG A 30 2.21 24.72 -20.71
CA ARG A 30 1.50 24.39 -21.97
C ARG A 30 0.05 23.95 -21.76
N PHE A 31 -0.27 23.57 -20.53
CA PHE A 31 -1.61 23.24 -20.07
C PHE A 31 -1.70 23.66 -18.60
N ARG A 32 -2.92 23.81 -18.09
CA ARG A 32 -3.14 24.27 -16.72
C ARG A 32 -2.91 23.14 -15.73
N VAL A 33 -1.84 23.29 -14.95
CA VAL A 33 -1.49 22.44 -13.81
C VAL A 33 -2.02 23.10 -12.54
N LYS A 34 -2.64 22.31 -11.66
CA LYS A 34 -3.21 22.81 -10.40
C LYS A 34 -2.27 22.56 -9.22
N LYS A 35 -2.02 21.28 -8.92
CA LYS A 35 -1.22 20.85 -7.76
C LYS A 35 -0.69 19.43 -7.93
N PHE A 36 0.21 19.01 -7.05
CA PHE A 36 0.52 17.59 -6.89
C PHE A 36 -0.71 16.84 -6.39
N HIS A 37 -0.97 15.68 -6.96
CA HIS A 37 -2.08 14.83 -6.57
C HIS A 37 -1.62 13.69 -5.66
N HIS A 38 -0.65 12.90 -6.11
CA HIS A 38 -0.09 11.78 -5.34
C HIS A 38 1.26 11.33 -5.89
N ILE A 39 2.00 10.56 -5.10
CA ILE A 39 3.18 9.82 -5.54
C ILE A 39 2.88 8.32 -5.40
N GLU A 40 3.05 7.54 -6.47
CA GLU A 40 2.89 6.09 -6.44
C GLU A 40 4.27 5.41 -6.38
N PHE A 41 4.46 4.56 -5.38
CA PHE A 41 5.57 3.65 -5.27
C PHE A 41 5.16 2.27 -5.77
N TRP A 42 6.00 1.67 -6.61
CA TRP A 42 5.92 0.25 -6.90
C TRP A 42 6.83 -0.51 -5.94
N CYS A 43 6.29 -1.59 -5.39
CA CYS A 43 6.94 -2.38 -4.37
C CYS A 43 6.58 -3.86 -4.47
N GLY A 44 7.43 -4.73 -3.91
CA GLY A 44 7.15 -6.17 -3.85
C GLY A 44 6.06 -6.54 -2.85
N ASN A 45 5.90 -5.75 -1.78
CA ASN A 45 4.85 -5.91 -0.78
C ASN A 45 4.33 -4.53 -0.34
N ALA A 46 3.08 -4.22 -0.71
CA ALA A 46 2.47 -2.93 -0.45
C ALA A 46 2.14 -2.71 1.02
N ILE A 47 1.67 -3.73 1.76
CA ILE A 47 1.24 -3.55 3.16
C ILE A 47 2.43 -3.26 4.08
N ASN A 48 3.55 -3.97 3.93
CA ASN A 48 4.75 -3.74 4.73
C ASN A 48 5.34 -2.34 4.45
N SER A 49 5.35 -1.93 3.18
CA SER A 49 5.84 -0.62 2.78
C SER A 49 4.93 0.49 3.32
N ALA A 50 3.62 0.35 3.14
CA ALA A 50 2.61 1.26 3.65
C ALA A 50 2.68 1.41 5.18
N GLN A 51 2.70 0.32 5.93
CA GLN A 51 2.78 0.37 7.40
C GLN A 51 4.08 1.02 7.89
N ARG A 52 5.22 0.71 7.25
CA ARG A 52 6.51 1.30 7.64
C ARG A 52 6.55 2.81 7.39
N PHE A 53 6.02 3.27 6.26
CA PHE A 53 5.90 4.70 5.97
C PHE A 53 4.84 5.37 6.84
N SER A 54 3.76 4.66 7.15
CA SER A 54 2.68 5.16 7.99
C SER A 54 3.20 5.48 9.38
N PHE A 55 3.91 4.54 10.00
CA PHE A 55 4.54 4.73 11.29
C PHE A 55 5.69 5.75 11.23
N GLY A 56 6.60 5.63 10.25
CA GLY A 56 7.80 6.45 10.18
C GLY A 56 7.54 7.92 9.85
N LEU A 57 6.50 8.22 9.07
CA LEU A 57 6.14 9.58 8.67
C LEU A 57 4.91 10.12 9.41
N GLY A 58 4.27 9.30 10.26
CA GLY A 58 3.02 9.67 10.94
C GLY A 58 1.85 9.87 9.96
N MET A 59 1.83 9.14 8.85
CA MET A 59 0.80 9.26 7.81
C MET A 59 -0.19 8.10 7.93
N PRO A 60 -1.44 8.29 8.39
CA PRO A 60 -2.41 7.20 8.45
C PRO A 60 -2.71 6.64 7.05
N ILE A 61 -3.01 5.34 7.00
CA ILE A 61 -3.62 4.70 5.82
C ILE A 61 -5.08 5.14 5.79
N VAL A 62 -5.52 5.77 4.70
CA VAL A 62 -6.86 6.38 4.57
C VAL A 62 -7.74 5.59 3.62
N ALA A 63 -7.16 5.01 2.56
CA ALA A 63 -7.91 4.22 1.60
C ALA A 63 -7.10 3.03 1.08
N LYS A 64 -7.82 2.03 0.55
CA LYS A 64 -7.20 0.87 -0.09
C LYS A 64 -7.96 0.41 -1.32
N SER A 65 -7.24 -0.31 -2.16
CA SER A 65 -7.79 -1.13 -3.23
C SER A 65 -7.07 -2.47 -3.23
N ASP A 66 -7.74 -3.51 -2.77
CA ASP A 66 -7.23 -4.88 -2.66
C ASP A 66 -8.34 -5.90 -3.00
N LEU A 67 -8.11 -7.18 -2.71
CA LEU A 67 -9.09 -8.25 -2.92
C LEU A 67 -10.42 -7.99 -2.18
N THR A 68 -10.38 -7.39 -0.98
CA THR A 68 -11.59 -7.06 -0.21
C THR A 68 -12.43 -5.97 -0.87
N THR A 69 -11.79 -5.15 -1.72
CA THR A 69 -12.46 -4.15 -2.54
C THR A 69 -12.90 -4.65 -3.91
N GLY A 70 -12.49 -5.87 -4.30
CA GLY A 70 -12.77 -6.49 -5.60
C GLY A 70 -11.63 -6.37 -6.63
N ASN A 71 -10.48 -5.81 -6.26
CA ASN A 71 -9.31 -5.72 -7.14
C ASN A 71 -8.49 -7.00 -7.08
N MET A 72 -8.43 -7.73 -8.19
CA MET A 72 -7.73 -9.01 -8.33
C MET A 72 -6.38 -8.87 -9.05
N VAL A 73 -6.01 -7.65 -9.46
CA VAL A 73 -4.81 -7.37 -10.26
C VAL A 73 -3.67 -6.89 -9.37
N HIS A 74 -3.96 -5.96 -8.46
CA HIS A 74 -2.96 -5.37 -7.58
C HIS A 74 -3.54 -5.00 -6.23
N VAL A 75 -2.65 -4.76 -5.28
CA VAL A 75 -2.98 -4.14 -4.00
C VAL A 75 -2.38 -2.75 -3.97
N SER A 76 -3.20 -1.76 -3.60
CA SER A 76 -2.82 -0.36 -3.44
C SER A 76 -3.28 0.17 -2.09
N TYR A 77 -2.36 0.73 -1.30
CA TYR A 77 -2.68 1.45 -0.06
C TYR A 77 -2.36 2.92 -0.20
N LEU A 78 -3.30 3.78 0.20
CA LEU A 78 -3.14 5.23 0.23
C LEU A 78 -2.84 5.69 1.65
N LEU A 79 -1.71 6.36 1.81
CA LEU A 79 -1.37 7.13 3.00
C LEU A 79 -1.60 8.61 2.74
N GLN A 80 -2.14 9.32 3.72
CA GLN A 80 -2.41 10.74 3.61
C GLN A 80 -2.00 11.50 4.85
N SER A 81 -1.38 12.66 4.67
CA SER A 81 -1.14 13.66 5.72
C SER A 81 -1.27 15.06 5.13
N GLY A 82 -2.32 15.78 5.53
CA GLY A 82 -2.74 17.01 4.86
C GLY A 82 -3.01 16.76 3.38
N ASP A 83 -2.40 17.55 2.50
CA ASP A 83 -2.51 17.41 1.04
C ASP A 83 -1.55 16.36 0.44
N LEU A 84 -0.62 15.80 1.24
CA LEU A 84 0.33 14.81 0.75
C LEU A 84 -0.30 13.42 0.68
N ASN A 85 -0.32 12.84 -0.52
CA ASN A 85 -0.83 11.51 -0.79
C ASN A 85 0.29 10.59 -1.30
N LEU A 86 0.55 9.49 -0.60
CA LEU A 86 1.48 8.44 -1.03
C LEU A 86 0.70 7.14 -1.27
N VAL A 87 0.88 6.55 -2.45
CA VAL A 87 0.25 5.28 -2.84
C VAL A 87 1.32 4.20 -2.92
N PHE A 88 1.09 3.07 -2.29
CA PHE A 88 1.98 1.91 -2.34
C PHE A 88 1.27 0.79 -3.08
N THR A 89 1.81 0.39 -4.24
CA THR A 89 1.20 -0.60 -5.12
C THR A 89 2.10 -1.83 -5.27
N ALA A 90 1.52 -3.03 -5.17
CA ALA A 90 2.20 -4.29 -5.44
C ALA A 90 1.35 -5.21 -6.32
N PRO A 91 1.95 -5.98 -7.25
CA PRO A 91 1.25 -6.95 -8.09
C PRO A 91 0.78 -8.16 -7.27
N TYR A 92 -0.41 -8.67 -7.59
CA TYR A 92 -0.78 -10.03 -7.21
C TYR A 92 -0.15 -11.09 -8.15
N SER A 93 -0.48 -12.36 -7.91
CA SER A 93 -0.25 -13.40 -8.92
C SER A 93 -1.18 -13.16 -10.12
N PRO A 94 -0.71 -13.25 -11.37
CA PRO A 94 -1.56 -12.99 -12.54
C PRO A 94 -2.68 -14.03 -12.65
N SER A 95 -2.46 -15.23 -12.09
CA SER A 95 -3.44 -16.32 -12.01
C SER A 95 -4.68 -15.98 -11.17
N ILE A 96 -4.63 -14.97 -10.29
CA ILE A 96 -5.80 -14.56 -9.48
C ILE A 96 -6.79 -13.75 -10.34
N GLY A 97 -6.29 -13.04 -11.35
CA GLY A 97 -7.09 -12.17 -12.22
C GLY A 97 -7.37 -12.76 -13.61
N GLU A 98 -7.01 -14.02 -13.88
CA GLU A 98 -7.34 -14.72 -15.13
C GLU A 98 -8.85 -14.98 -15.22
N ASN A 99 -9.61 -13.95 -15.59
CA ASN A 99 -11.02 -14.08 -15.94
C ASN A 99 -11.17 -14.29 -17.45
N ALA A 100 -12.11 -15.14 -17.84
CA ALA A 100 -12.46 -15.44 -19.24
C ALA A 100 -13.11 -14.26 -20.02
N ILE A 101 -13.32 -13.12 -19.36
CA ILE A 101 -13.94 -11.91 -19.93
C ILE A 101 -12.93 -10.77 -19.74
N GLY A 102 -12.54 -10.11 -20.83
CA GLY A 102 -11.47 -9.10 -20.90
C GLY A 102 -11.71 -7.78 -20.14
N THR A 103 -12.49 -7.80 -19.07
CA THR A 103 -12.71 -6.67 -18.16
C THR A 103 -11.74 -6.75 -16.99
N THR A 104 -10.84 -5.77 -16.89
CA THR A 104 -9.89 -5.63 -15.78
C THR A 104 -10.57 -5.15 -14.49
N THR A 105 -10.16 -5.68 -13.34
CA THR A 105 -10.61 -5.22 -12.01
C THR A 105 -9.61 -4.26 -11.34
N ALA A 106 -8.58 -3.84 -12.07
CA ALA A 106 -7.58 -2.91 -11.57
C ALA A 106 -8.19 -1.52 -11.30
N SER A 107 -8.03 -1.00 -10.08
CA SER A 107 -8.44 0.37 -9.75
C SER A 107 -7.56 1.43 -10.43
N ILE A 108 -6.27 1.13 -10.58
CA ILE A 108 -5.34 1.89 -11.42
C ILE A 108 -5.18 1.12 -12.73
N PRO A 109 -5.82 1.56 -13.83
CA PRO A 109 -5.87 0.78 -15.06
C PRO A 109 -4.55 0.77 -15.85
N THR A 110 -3.63 1.70 -15.54
CA THR A 110 -2.29 1.75 -16.13
C THR A 110 -1.34 0.70 -15.54
N PHE A 111 -1.78 -0.04 -14.51
CA PHE A 111 -0.98 -1.07 -13.87
C PHE A 111 -0.75 -2.28 -14.79
N ASN A 112 0.49 -2.76 -14.84
CA ASN A 112 0.87 -3.95 -15.60
C ASN A 112 1.77 -4.86 -14.76
N HIS A 113 1.40 -6.15 -14.67
CA HIS A 113 2.14 -7.14 -13.88
C HIS A 113 3.60 -7.31 -14.31
N CYS A 114 3.87 -7.35 -15.61
CA CYS A 114 5.21 -7.53 -16.14
C CYS A 114 6.07 -6.30 -15.83
N ALA A 115 5.54 -5.10 -16.10
CA ALA A 115 6.24 -3.85 -15.80
C ALA A 115 6.52 -3.68 -14.31
N ALA A 116 5.55 -3.98 -13.43
CA ALA A 116 5.71 -3.85 -11.98
C ALA A 116 6.79 -4.79 -11.42
N ARG A 117 6.85 -6.03 -11.91
CA ARG A 117 7.87 -7.00 -11.51
C ARG A 117 9.24 -6.63 -12.04
N SER A 118 9.34 -6.25 -13.32
CA SER A 118 10.60 -5.80 -13.92
C SER A 118 11.15 -4.56 -13.20
N PHE A 119 10.30 -3.58 -12.90
CA PHE A 119 10.67 -2.39 -12.13
C PHE A 119 11.20 -2.75 -10.74
N SER A 120 10.48 -3.62 -10.02
CA SER A 120 10.90 -4.06 -8.68
C SER A 120 12.22 -4.83 -8.72
N ALA A 121 12.47 -5.61 -9.77
CA ALA A 121 13.72 -6.35 -9.94
C ALA A 121 14.90 -5.45 -10.32
N SER A 122 14.68 -4.39 -11.11
CA SER A 122 15.74 -3.48 -11.54
C SER A 122 16.10 -2.43 -10.50
N HIS A 123 15.11 -1.89 -9.78
CA HIS A 123 15.30 -0.73 -8.90
C HIS A 123 15.06 -1.03 -7.42
N GLY A 124 14.42 -2.15 -7.09
CA GLY A 124 13.92 -2.42 -5.75
C GLY A 124 12.68 -1.58 -5.43
N PHE A 125 12.65 -0.96 -4.25
CA PHE A 125 11.59 -0.04 -3.86
C PHE A 125 11.82 1.34 -4.49
N GLY A 126 10.84 1.88 -5.22
CA GLY A 126 11.00 3.17 -5.89
C GLY A 126 9.70 3.81 -6.35
N VAL A 127 9.79 5.10 -6.68
CA VAL A 127 8.67 5.87 -7.24
C VAL A 127 8.45 5.44 -8.69
N ARG A 128 7.23 5.01 -9.01
CA ARG A 128 6.81 4.72 -10.38
C ARG A 128 6.13 5.93 -11.01
N ALA A 129 5.19 6.56 -10.31
CA ALA A 129 4.40 7.65 -10.88
C ALA A 129 4.43 8.88 -9.99
N THR A 130 4.71 10.03 -10.60
CA THR A 130 4.47 11.34 -10.00
C THR A 130 3.19 11.89 -10.61
N ALA A 131 2.13 12.01 -9.82
CA ALA A 131 0.83 12.44 -10.32
C ALA A 131 0.56 13.92 -10.01
N ILE A 132 0.09 14.64 -11.04
CA ILE A 132 -0.33 16.03 -10.93
C ILE A 132 -1.80 16.17 -11.34
N GLU A 133 -2.53 17.03 -10.64
CA GLU A 133 -3.88 17.41 -11.01
C GLU A 133 -3.82 18.50 -12.08
N VAL A 134 -4.54 18.27 -13.18
CA VAL A 134 -4.67 19.18 -14.31
C VAL A 134 -6.14 19.49 -14.58
N ASP A 135 -6.41 20.54 -15.35
CA ASP A 135 -7.78 20.86 -15.76
C ASP A 135 -8.39 19.75 -16.63
N ASP A 136 -7.63 19.20 -17.59
CA ASP A 136 -8.05 18.09 -18.45
C ASP A 136 -6.87 17.17 -18.79
N ALA A 137 -6.94 15.91 -18.35
CA ALA A 137 -5.88 14.91 -18.55
C ALA A 137 -5.74 14.49 -20.02
N GLU A 138 -6.79 14.59 -20.82
CA GLU A 138 -6.75 14.27 -22.25
C GLU A 138 -6.00 15.35 -23.02
N SER A 139 -6.37 16.62 -22.82
CA SER A 139 -5.67 17.77 -23.38
C SER A 139 -4.20 17.83 -22.94
N ALA A 140 -3.92 17.59 -21.66
CA ALA A 140 -2.55 17.57 -21.12
C ALA A 140 -1.68 16.49 -21.78
N PHE A 141 -2.23 15.29 -21.99
CA PHE A 141 -1.55 14.21 -22.70
C PHE A 141 -1.26 14.58 -24.15
N ASN A 142 -2.27 14.98 -24.91
CA ASN A 142 -2.12 15.31 -26.34
C ASN A 142 -1.13 16.46 -26.55
N THR A 143 -1.21 17.49 -25.71
CA THR A 143 -0.24 18.59 -25.70
C THR A 143 1.16 18.05 -25.43
N SER A 144 1.34 17.24 -24.38
CA SER A 144 2.66 16.68 -24.04
C SER A 144 3.28 15.89 -25.20
N ILE A 145 2.50 15.02 -25.85
CA ILE A 145 2.97 14.24 -27.00
C ILE A 145 3.35 15.15 -28.18
N SER A 146 2.54 16.16 -28.49
CA SER A 146 2.86 17.11 -29.58
C SER A 146 4.16 17.89 -29.36
N TYR A 147 4.61 18.02 -28.11
CA TYR A 147 5.86 18.67 -27.72
C TYR A 147 7.00 17.68 -27.40
N GLY A 148 6.85 16.41 -27.80
CA GLY A 148 7.92 15.42 -27.77
C GLY A 148 7.97 14.52 -26.53
N ALA A 149 6.95 14.55 -25.66
CA ALA A 149 6.83 13.55 -24.61
C ALA A 149 6.54 12.17 -25.20
N LYS A 150 7.03 11.11 -24.54
CA LYS A 150 6.76 9.73 -24.95
C LYS A 150 5.52 9.22 -24.22
N ALA A 151 4.62 8.61 -24.98
CA ALA A 151 3.38 8.05 -24.43
C ALA A 151 3.66 6.79 -23.60
N SER A 152 3.14 6.73 -22.37
CA SER A 152 3.14 5.52 -21.53
C SER A 152 1.76 4.88 -21.48
N SER A 153 0.72 5.66 -21.17
CA SER A 153 -0.67 5.20 -21.15
C SER A 153 -1.61 6.27 -21.72
N PRO A 154 -2.47 5.93 -22.70
CA PRO A 154 -3.38 6.90 -23.30
C PRO A 154 -4.44 7.37 -22.29
N PRO A 155 -5.09 8.53 -22.55
CA PRO A 155 -6.16 9.03 -21.71
C PRO A 155 -7.32 8.04 -21.61
N MET A 156 -7.75 7.76 -20.37
CA MET A 156 -8.90 6.90 -20.12
C MET A 156 -9.69 7.34 -18.90
N GLU A 157 -10.99 7.06 -18.91
CA GLU A 157 -11.88 7.30 -17.77
C GLU A 157 -11.85 6.10 -16.82
N ILE A 158 -11.58 6.34 -15.54
CA ILE A 158 -11.62 5.30 -14.48
C ILE A 158 -13.02 5.20 -13.87
N GLY A 159 -13.87 6.20 -14.12
CA GLY A 159 -15.25 6.30 -13.64
C GLY A 159 -15.50 7.61 -12.91
N ASN A 160 -16.78 7.93 -12.67
CA ASN A 160 -17.22 9.16 -11.99
C ASN A 160 -16.65 10.47 -12.58
N GLY A 161 -16.33 10.49 -13.89
CA GLY A 161 -15.73 11.65 -14.54
C GLY A 161 -14.25 11.89 -14.17
N VAL A 162 -13.55 10.88 -13.65
CA VAL A 162 -12.11 10.92 -13.37
C VAL A 162 -11.34 10.36 -14.56
N PHE A 163 -10.45 11.17 -15.12
CA PHE A 163 -9.60 10.80 -16.24
C PHE A 163 -8.14 10.70 -15.79
N ILE A 164 -7.46 9.68 -16.31
CA ILE A 164 -6.03 9.43 -16.10
C ILE A 164 -5.31 9.34 -17.44
N SER A 165 -4.08 9.84 -17.50
CA SER A 165 -3.17 9.60 -18.62
C SER A 165 -1.72 9.66 -18.13
N GLU A 166 -0.80 9.02 -18.85
CA GLU A 166 0.61 8.94 -18.44
C GLU A 166 1.58 9.15 -19.59
N VAL A 167 2.59 9.98 -19.34
CA VAL A 167 3.75 10.14 -20.22
C VAL A 167 5.02 9.75 -19.47
N GLU A 168 6.05 9.29 -20.19
CA GLU A 168 7.36 9.02 -19.59
C GLU A 168 7.98 10.33 -19.11
N LEU A 169 8.55 10.31 -17.89
CA LEU A 169 9.24 11.44 -17.29
C LEU A 169 10.76 11.27 -17.40
N TYR A 170 11.31 10.27 -16.72
CA TYR A 170 12.71 9.86 -16.82
C TYR A 170 12.86 8.39 -16.41
N GLY A 171 13.75 7.66 -17.09
CA GLY A 171 13.91 6.22 -16.85
C GLY A 171 12.55 5.51 -16.91
N ASP A 172 12.26 4.71 -15.88
CA ASP A 172 10.99 4.01 -15.72
C ASP A 172 9.98 4.79 -14.84
N VAL A 173 10.14 6.10 -14.68
CA VAL A 173 9.21 6.97 -13.95
C VAL A 173 8.27 7.65 -14.93
N VAL A 174 6.98 7.68 -14.61
CA VAL A 174 5.95 8.38 -15.39
C VAL A 174 5.44 9.63 -14.70
N LEU A 175 5.11 10.62 -15.51
CA LEU A 175 4.29 11.76 -15.11
C LEU A 175 2.84 11.43 -15.41
N ARG A 176 2.04 11.34 -14.36
CA ARG A 176 0.62 10.99 -14.44
C ARG A 176 -0.23 12.24 -14.34
N TYR A 177 -1.13 12.42 -15.31
CA TYR A 177 -2.12 13.48 -15.30
C TYR A 177 -3.44 12.95 -14.77
N ILE A 178 -4.07 13.70 -13.87
CA ILE A 178 -5.38 13.39 -13.30
C ILE A 178 -6.27 14.62 -13.45
N SER A 179 -7.49 14.41 -13.96
CA SER A 179 -8.49 15.47 -14.01
C SER A 179 -9.86 14.97 -13.55
N PHE A 180 -10.56 15.83 -12.81
CA PHE A 180 -11.90 15.58 -12.28
C PHE A 180 -12.90 16.45 -13.04
N LYS A 181 -13.70 15.86 -13.93
CA LYS A 181 -14.74 16.59 -14.68
C LYS A 181 -16.01 16.82 -13.85
N ASN A 182 -16.26 15.99 -12.83
CA ASN A 182 -17.45 16.12 -11.96
C ASN A 182 -17.02 16.23 -10.49
N SER A 183 -17.40 17.33 -9.82
CA SER A 183 -16.94 17.67 -8.46
C SER A 183 -17.78 17.06 -7.33
N SER A 184 -18.83 16.29 -7.67
CA SER A 184 -19.91 15.89 -6.75
C SER A 184 -19.88 14.41 -6.38
N SER A 185 -18.69 13.85 -6.17
CA SER A 185 -18.56 12.53 -5.54
C SER A 185 -17.83 12.65 -4.21
N ASN A 186 -18.43 12.11 -3.14
CA ASN A 186 -17.75 11.83 -1.86
C ASN A 186 -16.74 10.71 -2.11
N MET A 187 -15.67 11.02 -2.84
CA MET A 187 -14.63 10.08 -3.20
C MET A 187 -13.38 10.40 -2.40
N VAL A 188 -12.82 9.37 -1.79
CA VAL A 188 -11.65 9.48 -0.90
C VAL A 188 -10.39 9.78 -1.69
N PHE A 189 -10.25 9.19 -2.88
CA PHE A 189 -9.04 9.30 -3.70
C PHE A 189 -9.29 9.10 -5.20
N LEU A 190 -9.37 7.85 -5.65
CA LEU A 190 -9.68 7.46 -7.03
C LEU A 190 -10.90 6.53 -7.03
N PRO A 191 -11.58 6.36 -8.18
CA PRO A 191 -12.67 5.40 -8.26
C PRO A 191 -12.20 4.01 -7.83
N SER A 192 -13.07 3.26 -7.15
CA SER A 192 -12.79 1.92 -6.60
C SER A 192 -11.86 1.87 -5.37
N PHE A 193 -11.27 2.98 -4.92
CA PHE A 193 -10.64 3.03 -3.60
C PHE A 193 -11.72 3.14 -2.53
N LYS A 194 -11.63 2.26 -1.52
CA LYS A 194 -12.53 2.27 -0.36
C LYS A 194 -11.81 2.83 0.85
N ASP A 195 -12.57 3.54 1.67
CA ASP A 195 -12.13 4.01 2.99
C ASP A 195 -11.59 2.85 3.83
N ASP A 196 -10.41 3.06 4.41
CA ASP A 196 -9.82 2.19 5.41
C ASP A 196 -9.79 2.91 6.76
N ILE A 197 -10.98 3.26 7.27
CA ILE A 197 -11.18 3.93 8.57
C ILE A 197 -10.69 3.05 9.75
N ARG A 198 -10.32 1.80 9.48
CA ARG A 198 -9.66 0.93 10.45
C ARG A 198 -8.17 1.29 10.50
N GLY A 199 -7.84 2.40 11.15
CA GLY A 199 -6.59 2.44 11.89
C GLY A 199 -6.56 1.18 12.76
N ASN A 200 -5.51 0.36 12.65
CA ASN A 200 -5.40 -0.92 13.35
C ASN A 200 -5.79 -0.76 14.84
N SER A 201 -7.03 -1.08 15.19
CA SER A 201 -7.40 -1.36 16.57
C SER A 201 -7.06 -2.80 16.94
N GLN A 202 -6.50 -3.59 16.00
CA GLN A 202 -5.77 -4.84 16.22
C GLN A 202 -5.28 -5.35 14.85
N SER A 203 -3.95 -5.48 14.68
CA SER A 203 -3.38 -6.35 13.65
C SER A 203 -3.88 -7.77 13.91
N GLY A 204 -4.68 -8.34 13.01
CA GLY A 204 -5.31 -9.65 13.19
C GLY A 204 -4.38 -10.85 12.98
N LEU A 205 -3.08 -10.64 12.78
CA LEU A 205 -2.07 -11.72 12.71
C LEU A 205 -1.33 -11.81 14.04
N ASN A 206 -1.99 -12.40 15.04
CA ASN A 206 -1.35 -12.66 16.33
C ASN A 206 -0.20 -13.68 16.20
N SER A 207 -0.37 -14.71 15.37
CA SER A 207 0.69 -15.70 15.07
C SER A 207 0.33 -16.56 13.86
N VAL A 208 1.32 -16.87 13.02
CA VAL A 208 1.26 -17.93 12.00
C VAL A 208 2.38 -18.91 12.24
N ALA A 209 2.06 -20.20 12.31
CA ALA A 209 3.02 -21.29 12.39
C ALA A 209 2.98 -22.09 11.08
N LEU A 210 4.09 -22.10 10.34
CA LEU A 210 4.27 -22.98 9.18
C LEU A 210 5.05 -24.22 9.63
N ALA A 211 4.47 -25.39 9.44
CA ALA A 211 5.09 -26.68 9.75
C ALA A 211 5.23 -27.51 8.46
N ASN A 212 6.40 -28.13 8.28
CA ASN A 212 6.62 -29.17 7.27
C ASN A 212 6.46 -30.55 7.92
N ASN A 213 5.88 -31.51 7.20
CA ASN A 213 5.60 -32.85 7.69
C ASN A 213 6.85 -33.71 7.87
N GLU A 214 7.99 -33.35 7.24
CA GLU A 214 9.20 -34.19 7.28
C GLU A 214 10.38 -33.65 8.07
N GLU A 215 10.38 -32.42 8.61
CA GLU A 215 11.47 -32.02 9.52
C GLU A 215 11.15 -30.78 10.38
N SER A 216 11.78 -30.78 11.56
CA SER A 216 11.68 -29.94 12.77
C SER A 216 11.63 -28.40 12.68
N VAL A 217 11.31 -27.82 11.53
CA VAL A 217 11.29 -26.35 11.35
C VAL A 217 9.86 -25.82 11.45
N LEU A 218 9.59 -25.15 12.56
CA LEU A 218 8.44 -24.27 12.73
C LEU A 218 8.91 -22.84 12.45
N LEU A 219 8.47 -22.25 11.34
CA LEU A 219 8.64 -20.81 11.15
C LEU A 219 7.43 -20.11 11.78
N ASN A 220 7.63 -19.55 12.97
CA ASN A 220 6.64 -18.71 13.61
C ASN A 220 6.83 -17.26 13.14
N ILE A 221 5.80 -16.72 12.49
CA ILE A 221 5.70 -15.30 12.16
C ILE A 221 4.71 -14.69 13.15
N THR A 222 5.21 -13.83 14.02
CA THR A 222 4.42 -13.13 15.04
C THR A 222 4.62 -11.63 14.81
N GLU A 223 3.54 -10.90 14.55
CA GLU A 223 3.64 -9.44 14.49
C GLU A 223 3.70 -8.87 15.91
N PRO A 224 4.64 -7.95 16.22
CA PRO A 224 4.63 -7.25 17.49
C PRO A 224 3.42 -6.32 17.57
N VAL A 225 2.57 -6.51 18.57
CA VAL A 225 1.41 -5.66 18.84
C VAL A 225 1.88 -4.33 19.44
N TYR A 226 1.30 -3.22 18.99
CA TYR A 226 1.63 -1.88 19.48
C TYR A 226 1.30 -1.74 20.98
N GLY A 227 2.26 -1.23 21.77
CA GLY A 227 2.06 -0.88 23.19
C GLY A 227 2.34 -2.00 24.20
N THR A 228 2.78 -3.19 23.76
CA THR A 228 3.23 -4.25 24.68
C THR A 228 4.76 -4.35 24.68
N GLU A 229 5.36 -4.60 25.85
CA GLU A 229 6.79 -4.93 25.93
C GLU A 229 7.11 -6.14 25.03
N ARG A 230 8.28 -6.12 24.37
CA ARG A 230 8.79 -7.28 23.63
C ARG A 230 8.96 -8.45 24.60
N LYS A 231 8.03 -9.41 24.55
CA LYS A 231 8.11 -10.67 25.29
C LYS A 231 8.68 -11.77 24.41
N SER A 232 9.37 -12.73 25.02
CA SER A 232 9.89 -13.91 24.33
C SER A 232 8.76 -14.69 23.66
N GLN A 233 9.06 -15.34 22.52
CA GLN A 233 8.06 -16.04 21.71
C GLN A 233 7.31 -17.15 22.48
N ALA A 234 7.94 -17.73 23.52
CA ALA A 234 7.33 -18.73 24.39
C ALA A 234 6.18 -18.16 25.25
N ASN A 235 6.32 -16.92 25.74
CA ASN A 235 5.33 -16.31 26.62
C ASN A 235 4.00 -16.00 25.91
N ASN A 236 4.04 -15.68 24.62
CA ASN A 236 2.83 -15.38 23.84
C ASN A 236 2.00 -16.64 23.55
N ILE A 237 2.65 -17.77 23.22
CA ILE A 237 1.97 -19.04 22.93
C ILE A 237 1.24 -19.61 24.17
N SER A 238 1.81 -19.40 25.37
CA SER A 238 1.21 -19.89 26.62
C SER A 238 -0.10 -19.17 26.99
N ARG A 239 -0.23 -17.87 26.66
CA ARG A 239 -1.43 -17.07 26.93
C ARG A 239 -2.56 -17.40 25.94
N ASP A 240 -2.27 -17.52 24.65
CA ASP A 240 -3.32 -17.77 23.65
C ASP A 240 -3.92 -19.18 23.79
N ASN A 241 -3.15 -20.16 24.27
CA ASN A 241 -3.67 -21.50 24.59
C ASN A 241 -4.43 -21.57 25.93
N SER A 242 -4.36 -20.53 26.77
CA SER A 242 -5.14 -20.48 28.02
C SER A 242 -6.56 -19.93 27.83
N GLU A 243 -6.85 -19.27 26.70
CA GLU A 243 -8.17 -18.69 26.38
C GLU A 243 -8.87 -19.33 25.15
N GLY A 244 -8.39 -20.49 24.69
CA GLY A 244 -8.95 -21.24 23.57
C GLY A 244 -10.18 -22.11 23.90
N TRP A 245 -11.37 -21.55 23.67
CA TRP A 245 -12.68 -22.16 23.39
C TRP A 245 -12.83 -23.70 23.51
N MET A 246 -13.49 -24.13 24.58
CA MET A 246 -14.10 -25.46 24.73
C MET A 246 -15.45 -25.52 24.00
N TYR A 247 -15.47 -25.82 22.70
CA TYR A 247 -16.70 -26.35 22.09
C TYR A 247 -16.72 -27.87 22.23
N GLY A 248 -17.43 -28.33 23.27
CA GLY A 248 -17.86 -29.72 23.38
C GLY A 248 -19.27 -29.85 22.84
N GLU A 249 -19.44 -30.32 21.60
CA GLU A 249 -20.71 -30.91 21.20
C GLU A 249 -20.79 -32.32 21.77
N ARG A 250 -21.87 -32.57 22.52
CA ARG A 250 -22.21 -33.86 23.08
C ARG A 250 -23.36 -34.42 22.24
N CYS A 251 -23.06 -35.33 21.32
CA CYS A 251 -24.04 -36.19 20.65
C CYS A 251 -23.56 -37.65 20.68
N GLU A 252 -24.35 -38.46 21.38
CA GLU A 252 -24.46 -39.92 21.47
C GLU A 252 -23.42 -40.83 20.77
N GLY A 253 -22.67 -41.59 21.58
CA GLY A 253 -22.41 -43.02 21.34
C GLY A 253 -21.24 -43.43 20.43
N ASN A 254 -20.09 -43.71 21.07
CA ASN A 254 -18.93 -44.49 20.59
C ASN A 254 -18.07 -43.92 19.45
N THR A 255 -16.95 -43.28 19.83
CA THR A 255 -15.78 -43.05 18.96
C THR A 255 -14.92 -44.31 18.87
N VAL A 256 -14.94 -44.98 17.71
CA VAL A 256 -13.90 -45.96 17.34
C VAL A 256 -12.81 -45.23 16.57
N GLN A 257 -11.63 -45.10 17.18
CA GLN A 257 -10.44 -44.58 16.50
C GLN A 257 -9.90 -45.68 15.55
N LYS A 258 -10.10 -45.53 14.24
CA LYS A 258 -9.37 -46.35 13.26
C LYS A 258 -7.92 -45.90 13.18
N GLY A 259 -7.01 -46.85 13.33
CA GLY A 259 -5.57 -46.63 13.27
C GLY A 259 -5.11 -46.15 11.90
N GLY A 260 -4.62 -44.92 11.83
CA GLY A 260 -3.92 -44.34 10.70
C GLY A 260 -3.01 -43.24 11.22
N CYS A 261 -1.69 -43.47 11.11
CA CYS A 261 -0.55 -42.58 11.36
C CYS A 261 -0.53 -41.82 12.70
N ARG A 262 0.44 -42.19 13.55
CA ARG A 262 0.71 -41.63 14.89
C ARG A 262 0.91 -40.12 14.83
N GLY A 263 -0.17 -39.36 14.92
CA GLY A 263 -0.17 -37.92 15.14
C GLY A 263 0.40 -37.56 16.51
N PHE A 264 1.04 -36.38 16.54
CA PHE A 264 1.42 -35.57 17.71
C PHE A 264 1.04 -36.16 19.08
N GLY A 265 2.01 -36.84 19.71
CA GLY A 265 1.85 -37.40 21.04
C GLY A 265 1.73 -36.32 22.11
N LYS A 266 0.79 -36.49 23.04
CA LYS A 266 0.78 -35.83 24.35
C LYS A 266 2.16 -36.01 25.01
N GLY A 267 2.93 -34.94 25.11
CA GLY A 267 4.26 -34.96 25.75
C GLY A 267 5.37 -34.25 24.97
N ASN A 268 5.19 -33.98 23.66
CA ASN A 268 6.24 -33.32 22.87
C ASN A 268 6.35 -31.81 23.13
N PHE A 269 5.25 -31.13 23.42
CA PHE A 269 5.28 -29.69 23.75
C PHE A 269 6.03 -29.39 25.06
N PRO A 270 5.77 -30.08 26.19
CA PRO A 270 6.50 -29.84 27.44
C PRO A 270 8.03 -30.02 27.32
N ALA A 271 8.48 -31.01 26.55
CA ALA A 271 9.91 -31.25 26.33
C ALA A 271 10.57 -30.14 25.48
N LEU A 272 9.84 -29.62 24.49
CA LEU A 272 10.28 -28.51 23.65
C LEU A 272 10.39 -27.19 24.44
N PHE A 273 9.40 -26.87 25.27
CA PHE A 273 9.44 -25.67 26.11
C PHE A 273 10.59 -25.72 27.13
N LYS A 274 10.86 -26.90 27.71
CA LYS A 274 11.97 -27.08 28.65
C LYS A 274 13.35 -26.88 28.00
N SER A 275 13.51 -27.34 26.76
CA SER A 275 14.73 -27.14 25.96
C SER A 275 14.99 -25.65 25.66
N ILE A 276 13.93 -24.91 25.30
CA ILE A 276 14.02 -23.48 25.02
C ILE A 276 14.36 -22.70 26.30
N GLU A 277 13.72 -23.01 27.43
CA GLU A 277 14.03 -22.39 28.73
C GLU A 277 15.46 -22.68 29.21
N GLU A 278 15.99 -23.89 28.97
CA GLU A 278 17.37 -24.24 29.31
C GLU A 278 18.39 -23.51 28.42
N TYR A 279 18.05 -23.28 27.14
CA TYR A 279 18.89 -22.50 26.22
C TYR A 279 18.86 -21.01 26.56
N GLU A 280 17.71 -20.44 26.90
CA GLU A 280 17.59 -19.02 27.27
C GLU A 280 18.39 -18.67 28.55
N LYS A 281 18.49 -19.62 29.50
CA LYS A 281 19.34 -19.48 30.70
C LYS A 281 20.84 -19.39 30.40
N THR A 282 21.28 -19.68 29.18
CA THR A 282 22.68 -19.53 28.78
C THR A 282 23.05 -18.09 28.38
N PHE A 283 22.06 -17.20 28.24
CA PHE A 283 22.27 -15.81 27.84
C PHE A 283 22.25 -14.80 29.00
N ASP A 284 21.84 -15.22 30.20
CA ASP A 284 21.96 -14.41 31.41
C ASP A 284 23.24 -14.81 32.17
N PRO A 285 24.21 -13.89 32.38
CA PRO A 285 25.43 -14.17 33.13
C PRO A 285 25.21 -14.38 34.64
#